data_AF-A0A662N477-F1
#
_entry.id   AF-A0A662N477-F1
#
_cell.length_a   1.000
_cell.length_b   1.000
_cell.length_c   1.000
_cell.angle_alpha   90.00
_cell.angle_beta   90.00
_cell.angle_gamma   90.00
#
_symmetry.space_group_name_H-M   'P 1'
#
loop_
_entity.id
_entity.type
_entity.pdbx_description
1 polymer ?
#
loop_
_entity_poly.entity_id
_entity_poly.type
_entity_poly.pdbx_seq_one_letter_code
_entity_poly.pdbx_strand_id
1 'polypeptide(L)'
;MNFVDAGIYLLLVALYYLFLKTALEVFTYKELKSYLILAISIVGVAISLGIDLFLGVLVLFAVLKLLKLNLREAIAVAFTAEFGFLLGVIVIMFILTTAGTMFGIEGLEFNMTWEELLHYIASS
;
A
#
# COMPACT_ATOMS: atom_id res chain seq x y z
N MET A 1 1.54 -16.85 -10.59
CA MET A 1 0.55 -16.08 -9.83
C MET A 1 -0.78 -16.79 -9.95
N ASN A 2 -1.27 -17.31 -8.83
CA ASN A 2 -2.63 -17.81 -8.74
C ASN A 2 -3.61 -16.65 -8.96
N PHE A 3 -4.85 -16.97 -9.35
CA PHE A 3 -5.90 -15.96 -9.58
C PHE A 3 -6.13 -15.08 -8.34
N VAL A 4 -5.96 -15.65 -7.15
CA VAL A 4 -6.02 -14.96 -5.85
C VAL A 4 -4.90 -13.91 -5.73
N ASP A 5 -3.65 -14.26 -6.06
CA ASP A 5 -2.51 -13.34 -6.00
C ASP A 5 -2.71 -12.14 -6.93
N ALA A 6 -3.23 -12.37 -8.13
CA ALA A 6 -3.54 -11.31 -9.08
C ALA A 6 -4.66 -10.39 -8.57
N GLY A 7 -5.68 -10.96 -7.92
CA GLY A 7 -6.76 -10.21 -7.28
C GLY A 7 -6.26 -9.32 -6.14
N ILE A 8 -5.42 -9.87 -5.26
CA ILE A 8 -4.80 -9.12 -4.16
C ILE A 8 -3.91 -8.01 -4.71
N TYR A 9 -3.07 -8.30 -5.71
CA TYR A 9 -2.21 -7.30 -6.33
C TYR A 9 -3.00 -6.13 -6.93
N LEU A 10 -4.07 -6.42 -7.68
CA LEU A 10 -4.95 -5.38 -8.24
C LEU A 10 -5.61 -4.54 -7.13
N LEU A 11 -6.03 -5.18 -6.04
CA LEU A 11 -6.62 -4.50 -4.89
C LEU A 11 -5.60 -3.57 -4.22
N LEU A 12 -4.35 -4.00 -4.07
CA LEU A 12 -3.26 -3.16 -3.54
C LEU A 12 -2.93 -1.98 -4.46
N VAL A 13 -2.92 -2.19 -5.79
CA VAL A 13 -2.77 -1.10 -6.77
C VAL A 13 -3.91 -0.10 -6.68
N ALA A 14 -5.15 -0.58 -6.56
CA ALA A 14 -6.31 0.30 -6.40
C ALA A 14 -6.24 1.10 -5.08
N LEU A 15 -5.82 0.47 -4.00
CA LEU A 15 -5.62 1.12 -2.70
C LEU A 15 -4.54 2.21 -2.79
N TYR A 16 -3.37 1.88 -3.34
CA TYR A 16 -2.28 2.84 -3.53
C TYR A 16 -2.73 4.02 -4.40
N TYR A 17 -3.46 3.74 -5.48
CA TYR A 17 -4.04 4.76 -6.35
C TYR A 17 -4.94 5.73 -5.60
N LEU A 18 -5.82 5.23 -4.74
CA LEU A 18 -6.71 6.07 -3.93
C LEU A 18 -5.90 6.96 -2.99
N PHE A 19 -4.94 6.41 -2.26
CA PHE A 19 -4.10 7.20 -1.35
C PHE A 19 -3.28 8.25 -2.09
N LEU A 20 -2.65 7.89 -3.22
CA LEU A 20 -1.87 8.82 -4.02
C LEU A 20 -2.76 9.94 -4.59
N LYS A 21 -3.93 9.59 -5.12
CA LYS A 21 -4.89 10.55 -5.65
C LYS A 21 -5.35 11.52 -4.55
N THR A 22 -5.78 10.99 -3.41
CA THR A 22 -6.23 11.82 -2.28
C THR A 22 -5.11 12.69 -1.74
N ALA A 23 -3.89 12.18 -1.61
CA ALA A 23 -2.75 12.97 -1.16
C ALA A 23 -2.44 14.11 -2.13
N LEU A 24 -2.47 13.85 -3.44
CA LEU A 24 -2.30 14.89 -4.46
C LEU A 24 -3.39 15.97 -4.35
N GLU A 25 -4.65 15.58 -4.27
CA GLU A 25 -5.78 16.53 -4.17
C GLU A 25 -5.69 17.38 -2.90
N VAL A 26 -5.40 16.77 -1.75
CA VAL A 26 -5.38 17.46 -0.45
C VAL A 26 -4.16 18.38 -0.30
N PHE A 27 -2.97 17.94 -0.70
CA PHE A 27 -1.74 18.71 -0.44
C PHE A 27 -1.34 19.64 -1.57
N THR A 28 -1.81 19.39 -2.79
CA THR A 28 -1.34 20.12 -3.98
C THR A 28 -2.47 20.85 -4.69
N TYR A 29 -3.73 20.49 -4.42
CA TYR A 29 -4.93 20.97 -5.14
C TYR A 29 -4.83 20.78 -6.66
N LYS A 30 -3.92 19.92 -7.14
CA LYS A 30 -3.75 19.59 -8.55
C LYS A 30 -4.45 18.29 -8.86
N GLU A 31 -5.30 18.32 -9.87
CA GLU A 31 -5.82 17.10 -10.48
C GLU A 31 -4.81 16.57 -11.50
N LEU A 32 -4.09 15.51 -11.14
CA LEU A 32 -3.34 14.74 -12.12
C LEU A 32 -4.31 13.88 -12.94
N LYS A 33 -3.95 13.67 -14.21
CA LYS A 33 -4.71 12.76 -15.09
C LYS A 33 -4.68 11.35 -14.51
N SER A 34 -5.84 10.72 -14.41
CA SER A 34 -6.02 9.42 -13.75
C SER A 34 -5.09 8.32 -14.27
N TYR A 35 -4.76 8.33 -15.57
CA TYR A 35 -3.84 7.34 -16.14
C TYR A 35 -2.39 7.48 -15.64
N LEU A 36 -1.94 8.71 -15.34
CA LEU A 36 -0.60 8.94 -14.77
C LEU A 36 -0.55 8.44 -13.33
N ILE A 37 -1.58 8.75 -12.54
CA ILE A 37 -1.66 8.29 -11.15
C ILE A 37 -1.67 6.76 -11.12
N LEU A 38 -2.42 6.12 -12.02
CA LEU A 38 -2.47 4.66 -12.11
C LEU A 38 -1.12 4.05 -12.50
N ALA A 39 -0.42 4.63 -13.47
CA ALA A 39 0.92 4.17 -13.84
C ALA A 39 1.91 4.30 -12.66
N ILE A 40 1.89 5.43 -11.95
CA ILE A 40 2.71 5.64 -10.75
C ILE A 40 2.34 4.65 -9.66
N SER A 41 1.06 4.32 -9.51
CA SER A 41 0.58 3.38 -8.49
C SER A 41 1.03 1.94 -8.76
N ILE A 42 0.99 1.50 -10.02
CA ILE A 42 1.50 0.17 -10.39
C ILE A 42 2.99 0.06 -10.08
N VAL A 43 3.77 1.07 -10.47
CA VAL A 43 5.22 1.12 -10.23
C VAL A 43 5.51 1.23 -8.73
N GLY A 44 4.78 2.08 -8.02
CA GLY A 44 4.90 2.29 -6.57
C GLY A 44 4.66 0.99 -5.81
N VAL A 45 3.55 0.30 -6.07
CA VAL A 45 3.26 -0.99 -5.43
C VAL A 45 4.32 -2.04 -5.75
N ALA A 46 4.79 -2.12 -7.00
CA ALA A 46 5.84 -3.07 -7.37
C ALA A 46 7.16 -2.83 -6.62
N ILE A 47 7.52 -1.57 -6.38
CA ILE A 47 8.75 -1.20 -5.68
C ILE A 47 8.57 -1.34 -4.16
N SER A 48 7.48 -0.80 -3.60
CA SER A 48 7.23 -0.81 -2.16
C SER A 48 7.01 -2.23 -1.61
N LEU A 49 6.43 -3.15 -2.39
CA LEU A 49 6.28 -4.55 -1.99
C LEU A 49 7.43 -5.46 -2.44
N GLY A 50 8.02 -5.20 -3.61
CA GLY A 50 8.99 -6.09 -4.24
C GLY A 50 10.44 -5.83 -3.84
N ILE A 51 10.76 -4.60 -3.41
CA ILE A 51 12.13 -4.21 -3.07
C ILE A 51 12.17 -3.72 -1.63
N ASP A 52 11.64 -2.51 -1.41
CA ASP A 52 11.73 -1.83 -0.12
C ASP A 52 10.82 -0.59 -0.10
N LEU A 53 10.22 -0.34 1.06
CA LEU A 53 9.26 0.77 1.24
C LEU A 53 9.95 2.15 1.22
N PHE A 54 11.17 2.26 1.76
CA PHE A 54 11.92 3.50 1.69
C PHE A 54 12.31 3.84 0.25
N LEU A 55 12.63 2.82 -0.56
CA LEU A 55 12.85 3.00 -1.99
C LEU A 55 11.58 3.46 -2.71
N GLY A 56 10.40 2.92 -2.34
CA GLY A 56 9.09 3.37 -2.83
C GLY A 56 8.87 4.87 -2.60
N VAL A 57 9.11 5.34 -1.38
CA VAL A 57 9.05 6.78 -1.02
C VAL A 57 9.99 7.61 -1.89
N LEU A 58 11.25 7.19 -2.07
CA LEU A 58 12.22 7.92 -2.87
C LEU A 58 11.82 8.01 -4.35
N VAL A 59 11.33 6.91 -4.92
CA VAL A 59 10.89 6.86 -6.31
C VAL A 59 9.66 7.72 -6.51
N LEU A 60 8.66 7.62 -5.63
CA LEU A 60 7.48 8.47 -5.68
C LEU A 60 7.88 9.95 -5.56
N PHE A 61 8.75 10.28 -4.61
CA PHE A 61 9.26 11.64 -4.47
C PHE A 61 9.96 12.16 -5.74
N ALA A 62 10.82 11.34 -6.37
CA ALA A 62 11.50 11.70 -7.61
C ALA A 62 10.49 11.97 -8.75
N VAL A 63 9.48 11.10 -8.90
CA VAL A 63 8.41 11.27 -9.89
C VAL A 63 7.61 12.55 -9.64
N LEU A 64 7.25 12.84 -8.38
CA LEU A 64 6.54 14.06 -8.01
C LEU A 64 7.37 15.32 -8.29
N LYS A 65 8.69 15.26 -8.10
CA LYS A 65 9.59 16.35 -8.48
C LYS A 65 9.63 16.57 -10.00
N LEU A 66 9.62 15.50 -10.81
CA LEU A 66 9.52 15.61 -12.27
C LEU A 66 8.20 16.23 -12.73
N LEU A 67 7.12 16.03 -11.97
CA LEU A 67 5.82 16.67 -12.17
C LEU A 67 5.78 18.14 -11.69
N LYS A 68 6.93 18.73 -11.36
CA LYS A 68 7.11 20.12 -10.92
C LYS A 68 6.30 20.47 -9.67
N LEU A 69 6.21 19.53 -8.72
CA LEU A 69 5.70 19.81 -7.39
C LEU A 69 6.76 20.51 -6.53
N ASN A 70 6.29 21.40 -5.63
CA ASN A 70 7.18 22.03 -4.66
C ASN A 70 7.79 20.99 -3.73
N LEU A 71 8.94 21.30 -3.12
CA LEU A 71 9.63 20.36 -2.23
C LEU A 71 8.71 19.91 -1.08
N ARG A 72 8.01 20.86 -0.45
CA ARG A 72 7.09 20.60 0.66
C ARG A 72 5.89 19.74 0.24
N GLU A 73 5.31 20.04 -0.92
CA GLU A 73 4.21 19.28 -1.52
C GLU A 73 4.63 17.84 -1.83
N ALA A 74 5.77 17.67 -2.51
CA ALA A 74 6.27 16.36 -2.90
C ALA A 74 6.58 15.48 -1.69
N ILE A 75 7.17 16.04 -0.62
CA ILE A 75 7.40 15.33 0.63
C ILE A 75 6.07 14.92 1.26
N ALA A 76 5.14 15.86 1.44
CA ALA A 76 3.85 15.56 2.08
C ALA A 76 3.08 14.47 1.31
N VAL A 77 2.99 14.59 -0.01
CA VAL A 77 2.31 13.61 -0.85
C VAL A 77 3.00 12.24 -0.79
N ALA A 78 4.34 12.20 -0.93
CA ALA A 78 5.07 10.94 -0.93
C ALA A 78 4.90 10.17 0.39
N PHE A 79 5.09 10.86 1.52
CA PHE A 79 4.92 10.23 2.83
C PHE A 79 3.47 9.84 3.11
N THR A 80 2.49 10.70 2.79
CA THR A 80 1.08 10.35 3.04
C THR A 80 0.61 9.19 2.16
N ALA A 81 1.01 9.15 0.89
CA ALA A 81 0.62 8.06 -0.01
C ALA A 81 1.22 6.72 0.44
N GLU A 82 2.53 6.67 0.72
CA GLU A 82 3.22 5.44 1.14
C GLU A 82 2.79 4.98 2.53
N PHE A 83 2.63 5.90 3.48
CA PHE A 83 2.17 5.56 4.83
C PHE A 83 0.70 5.11 4.83
N GLY A 84 -0.15 5.79 4.05
CA GLY A 84 -1.54 5.39 3.84
C GLY A 84 -1.62 4.00 3.20
N PHE A 85 -0.81 3.75 2.18
CA PHE A 85 -0.68 2.44 1.55
C PHE A 85 -0.27 1.36 2.55
N LEU A 86 0.76 1.59 3.37
CA LEU A 86 1.20 0.66 4.42
C LEU A 86 0.06 0.31 5.39
N LEU A 87 -0.63 1.33 5.92
CA LEU A 87 -1.78 1.10 6.81
C LEU A 87 -2.88 0.30 6.10
N GLY A 88 -3.18 0.64 4.86
CA GLY A 88 -4.18 -0.08 4.08
C GLY A 88 -3.79 -1.54 3.83
N VAL A 89 -2.52 -1.82 3.52
CA VAL A 89 -2.00 -3.19 3.38
C VAL A 89 -2.21 -3.96 4.68
N ILE A 90 -1.85 -3.39 5.83
CA ILE A 90 -2.01 -4.04 7.14
C ILE A 90 -3.49 -4.38 7.38
N VAL A 91 -4.40 -3.43 7.15
CA VAL A 91 -5.84 -3.63 7.35
C VAL A 91 -6.39 -4.69 6.40
N ILE A 92 -6.03 -4.65 5.12
CA ILE A 92 -6.48 -5.63 4.12
C ILE A 92 -5.97 -7.02 4.49
N MET A 93 -4.67 -7.15 4.80
CA MET A 93 -4.08 -8.42 5.18
C MET A 93 -4.77 -8.97 6.43
N PHE A 94 -5.01 -8.14 7.45
CA PHE A 94 -5.73 -8.57 8.64
C PHE A 94 -7.14 -9.10 8.32
N ILE A 95 -7.90 -8.41 7.46
CA ILE A 95 -9.25 -8.84 7.04
C ILE A 95 -9.16 -10.13 6.24
N LEU A 96 -8.26 -10.22 5.25
CA LEU A 96 -8.07 -11.40 4.42
C LEU A 96 -7.65 -12.60 5.27
N THR A 97 -6.77 -12.42 6.25
CA THR A 97 -6.32 -13.51 7.10
C THR A 97 -7.41 -13.98 8.07
N THR A 98 -8.19 -13.05 8.62
CA THR A 98 -9.33 -13.38 9.49
C THR A 98 -10.42 -14.11 8.71
N ALA A 99 -10.75 -13.61 7.51
CA ALA A 99 -11.71 -14.25 6.62
C ALA A 99 -11.22 -15.63 6.14
N GLY A 100 -9.95 -15.74 5.75
CA GLY A 100 -9.32 -17.01 5.36
C GLY A 100 -9.43 -18.06 6.46
N THR A 101 -9.17 -17.67 7.71
CA THR A 101 -9.32 -18.53 8.89
C THR A 101 -10.78 -18.95 9.15
N MET A 102 -11.75 -18.04 8.98
CA MET A 102 -13.18 -18.36 9.18
C MET A 102 -13.74 -19.27 8.08
N PHE A 103 -13.26 -19.15 6.85
CA PHE A 103 -13.74 -19.90 5.69
C PHE A 103 -12.88 -21.11 5.31
N GLY A 104 -11.77 -21.36 6.02
CA GLY A 104 -10.86 -22.49 5.78
C GLY A 104 -10.15 -22.43 4.42
N ILE A 105 -9.72 -21.23 4.00
CA ILE A 105 -9.07 -21.01 2.70
C ILE A 105 -7.55 -21.17 2.86
N GLU A 106 -7.03 -22.33 2.42
CA GLU A 106 -5.59 -22.62 2.38
C GLU A 106 -4.81 -21.49 1.67
N GLY A 107 -3.85 -20.88 2.38
CA GLY A 107 -3.01 -19.77 1.88
C GLY A 107 -3.39 -18.36 2.41
N LEU A 108 -4.56 -18.21 3.03
CA LEU A 108 -4.98 -16.99 3.74
C LEU A 108 -5.23 -17.25 5.23
N GLU A 109 -4.85 -18.40 5.76
CA GLU A 109 -5.04 -18.73 7.17
C GLU A 109 -3.98 -18.06 8.05
N PHE A 110 -4.39 -17.67 9.26
CA PHE A 110 -3.45 -17.27 10.30
C PHE A 110 -2.78 -18.56 10.79
N ASN A 111 -1.60 -18.88 10.26
CA ASN A 111 -0.88 -20.12 10.61
C ASN A 111 -0.21 -20.05 12.01
N MET A 112 -0.73 -19.20 12.90
CA MET A 112 -0.28 -18.98 14.26
C MET A 112 -1.47 -19.27 15.17
N THR A 113 -1.34 -20.24 16.09
CA THR A 113 -2.40 -20.56 17.05
C THR A 113 -2.65 -19.39 17.98
N TRP A 114 -3.88 -19.25 18.50
CA TRP A 114 -4.24 -18.21 19.47
C TRP A 114 -3.30 -18.17 20.69
N GLU A 115 -2.77 -19.33 21.10
CA GLU A 115 -1.77 -19.45 22.16
C GLU A 115 -0.42 -18.81 21.79
N GLU A 116 0.04 -18.96 20.55
CA GLU A 116 1.29 -18.33 20.08
C GLU A 116 1.15 -16.82 19.95
N LEU A 117 0.00 -16.34 19.46
CA LEU A 117 -0.33 -14.91 19.39
C LEU A 117 -0.37 -14.27 20.79
N LEU A 118 -1.04 -14.92 21.74
CA LEU A 118 -1.12 -14.44 23.12
C LEU A 118 0.23 -14.53 23.84
N HIS A 119 1.03 -15.55 23.57
CA HIS A 119 2.37 -15.66 24.15
C HIS A 119 3.30 -14.57 23.62
N TYR A 120 3.24 -14.24 22.32
CA TYR A 120 4.04 -13.18 21.73
C TYR A 120 3.68 -11.81 22.32
N ILE A 121 2.39 -11.52 22.50
CA ILE A 121 1.89 -10.28 23.12
C ILE A 121 2.19 -10.22 24.63
N ALA A 122 2.15 -11.36 25.33
CA ALA A 122 2.45 -11.44 26.76
C ALA A 122 3.96 -11.46 27.09
N SER A 123 4.82 -11.70 26.09
CA SER A 123 6.27 -11.75 26.24
C SER A 123 7.00 -10.44 25.89
N SER A 124 6.27 -9.42 25.43
CA SER A 124 6.73 -8.03 25.25
C SER A 124 6.34 -7.16 26.43
#